data_AF-A0A7J2JXZ1-F1
#
_entry.id   AF-A0A7J2JXZ1-F1
#
_cell.length_a   1.000
_cell.length_b   1.000
_cell.length_c   1.000
_cell.angle_alpha   90.00
_cell.angle_beta   90.00
_cell.angle_gamma   90.00
#
_symmetry.space_group_name_H-M   'P 1'
#
loop_
_entity.id
_entity.type
_entity.pdbx_description
1 polymer ?
#
loop_
_entity_poly.entity_id
_entity_poly.type
_entity_poly.pdbx_seq_one_letter_code
_entity_poly.pdbx_strand_id
1 'polypeptide(L)' 'MGEAEAPTGLTIAEKVLGLVILVLGVLAIYYTYQALEAIGALWPVFVSFGVLLLLVGLALILARAE' A
#
# COMPACT_ATOMS: atom_id res chain seq x y z
N MET A 1 -29.49 -25.29 3.28
CA MET A 1 -28.02 -25.36 3.31
C MET A 1 -27.55 -24.53 2.13
N GLY A 2 -27.33 -23.23 2.34
CA GLY A 2 -26.90 -22.31 1.28
C GLY A 2 -25.38 -22.41 1.16
N GLU A 3 -24.92 -22.64 -0.05
CA GLU A 3 -23.51 -22.75 -0.40
C GLU A 3 -22.73 -21.55 0.17
N ALA A 4 -21.69 -21.84 0.94
CA ALA A 4 -20.71 -20.84 1.35
C ALA A 4 -19.95 -20.41 0.10
N GLU A 5 -20.51 -19.44 -0.62
CA GLU A 5 -19.81 -18.72 -1.66
C GLU A 5 -18.57 -18.13 -1.00
N ALA A 6 -17.39 -18.71 -1.28
CA ALA A 6 -16.12 -18.15 -0.83
C ALA A 6 -16.17 -16.64 -1.11
N PRO A 7 -15.77 -15.76 -0.18
CA PRO A 7 -16.01 -14.33 -0.29
C PRO A 7 -15.10 -13.73 -1.36
N THR A 8 -15.43 -14.01 -2.62
CA THR A 8 -14.68 -13.65 -3.82
C THR A 8 -14.57 -12.13 -3.90
N GLY A 9 -15.61 -11.42 -3.44
CA GLY A 9 -15.60 -9.97 -3.29
C GLY A 9 -14.57 -9.44 -2.29
N LEU A 10 -14.33 -10.15 -1.18
CA LEU A 10 -13.34 -9.75 -0.18
C LEU A 10 -11.92 -9.91 -0.74
N THR A 11 -11.64 -11.04 -1.38
CA THR A 11 -10.33 -11.30 -2.02
C THR A 11 -10.01 -10.28 -3.12
N ILE A 12 -11.02 -9.89 -3.92
CA ILE A 12 -10.86 -8.85 -4.94
C ILE A 12 -10.61 -7.49 -4.27
N ALA A 13 -11.38 -7.16 -3.23
CA ALA A 13 -11.21 -5.90 -2.51
C ALA A 13 -9.81 -5.77 -1.87
N GLU A 14 -9.27 -6.84 -1.29
CA GLU A 14 -7.92 -6.88 -0.73
C GLU A 14 -6.85 -6.57 -1.79
N LYS A 15 -6.96 -7.16 -2.98
CA LYS A 15 -6.02 -6.91 -4.08
C LYS A 15 -6.10 -5.48 -4.60
N VAL A 16 -7.31 -4.94 -4.74
CA VAL A 16 -7.52 -3.54 -5.15
C VAL A 16 -6.97 -2.58 -4.10
N LEU A 17 -7.23 -2.84 -2.81
CA LEU A 17 -6.69 -2.05 -1.72
C LEU A 17 -5.16 -2.09 -1.70
N GLY A 18 -4.57 -3.27 -1.89
CA GLY A 18 -3.12 -3.43 -2.01
C GLY A 18 -2.52 -2.59 -3.15
N LEU A 19 -3.19 -2.56 -4.31
CA LEU A 19 -2.78 -1.73 -5.44
C LEU A 19 -2.88 -0.23 -5.12
N VAL A 20 -3.96 0.22 -4.47
CA VAL A 20 -4.11 1.61 -4.05
C VAL A 20 -3.00 1.99 -3.07
N ILE A 21 -2.72 1.15 -2.08
CA ILE A 21 -1.65 1.38 -1.11
C ILE A 21 -0.28 1.44 -1.78
N LEU A 22 0.00 0.59 -2.78
CA LEU A 22 1.22 0.67 -3.58
C LEU A 22 1.36 2.04 -4.26
N VAL A 23 0.30 2.51 -4.93
CA VAL A 23 0.31 3.82 -5.59
C VAL A 23 0.56 4.93 -4.57
N LEU A 24 -0.10 4.89 -3.40
CA LEU A 24 0.13 5.86 -2.34
C LEU A 24 1.56 5.83 -1.79
N GLY A 25 2.18 4.65 -1.67
CA GLY A 25 3.59 4.52 -1.29
C GLY A 25 4.54 5.18 -2.29
N VAL A 26 4.32 4.96 -3.59
CA VAL A 26 5.10 5.62 -4.66
C VAL A 26 4.92 7.14 -4.60
N LEU A 27 3.68 7.62 -4.49
CA LEU A 27 3.38 9.05 -4.41
C LEU A 27 4.00 9.69 -3.16
N ALA A 28 3.94 9.02 -2.01
CA ALA A 28 4.56 9.51 -0.78
C ALA A 28 6.06 9.74 -0.96
N ILE A 29 6.78 8.78 -1.57
CA ILE A 29 8.21 8.92 -1.86
C ILE A 29 8.46 10.04 -2.87
N TYR A 30 7.66 10.08 -3.95
CA TYR A 30 7.78 11.10 -4.98
C TYR A 30 7.61 12.53 -4.43
N TYR A 31 6.56 12.77 -3.66
CA TYR A 31 6.31 14.10 -3.07
C TYR A 31 7.30 14.43 -1.95
N THR A 32 7.80 13.43 -1.22
CA THR A 32 8.90 13.65 -0.27
C THR A 32 10.15 14.14 -0.99
N TYR A 33 10.46 13.56 -2.16
CA TYR A 33 11.59 13.98 -2.98
C TYR A 33 11.41 15.43 -3.48
N GLN A 34 10.20 15.79 -3.93
CA GLN A 34 9.89 17.16 -4.37
C GLN A 34 9.96 18.19 -3.24
N ALA A 35 9.77 17.78 -1.99
CA ALA A 35 9.74 18.65 -0.83
C ALA A 35 11.00 18.53 0.06
N LEU A 36 12.12 17.98 -0.45
CA LEU A 36 13.33 17.75 0.34
C LEU A 36 13.83 19.01 1.07
N GLU A 37 13.82 20.16 0.39
CA GLU A 37 14.27 21.43 0.99
C GLU A 37 13.34 21.89 2.13
N ALA A 38 12.03 21.67 1.99
CA ALA A 38 11.05 22.05 3.00
C ALA A 38 11.01 21.08 4.20
N ILE A 39 11.22 19.79 3.95
CA ILE A 39 11.21 18.73 4.98
C ILE A 39 12.55 18.68 5.73
N GLY A 40 13.66 19.01 5.06
CA GLY A 40 14.99 18.99 5.64
C GLY A 40 15.37 17.62 6.18
N ALA A 41 15.99 17.56 7.35
CA ALA A 41 16.52 16.33 7.94
C ALA A 41 15.47 15.25 8.28
N LEU A 42 14.18 15.58 8.26
CA LEU A 42 13.10 14.63 8.52
C LEU A 42 12.70 13.78 7.31
N TRP A 43 13.25 14.05 6.12
CA TRP A 43 12.91 13.32 4.90
C TRP A 43 13.02 11.79 4.99
N PRO A 44 13.96 11.19 5.76
CA PRO A 44 14.05 9.74 5.85
C PRO A 44 12.79 9.11 6.44
N VAL A 45 12.12 9.78 7.38
CA VAL A 45 10.88 9.27 8.02
C VAL A 45 9.77 9.12 6.98
N PHE A 46 9.61 10.12 6.11
CA PHE A 46 8.58 10.09 5.07
C PHE A 46 8.88 9.06 3.99
N VAL A 47 10.16 8.89 3.61
CA VAL A 47 10.56 7.82 2.69
C VAL A 47 10.35 6.45 3.32
N SER A 48 10.73 6.25 4.59
CA SER A 48 10.49 5.00 5.31
C SER A 48 8.99 4.68 5.40
N PHE A 49 8.15 5.68 5.62
CA PHE A 49 6.70 5.51 5.59
C PHE A 49 6.19 5.09 4.20
N GLY A 50 6.67 5.73 3.14
CA GLY A 50 6.35 5.33 1.77
C GLY A 50 6.79 3.90 1.46
N VAL A 51 7.99 3.50 1.90
CA VAL A 51 8.48 2.11 1.78
C VAL A 51 7.60 1.13 2.55
N LEU A 52 7.18 1.48 3.77
CA LEU A 52 6.24 0.66 4.55
C LEU A 52 4.92 0.46 3.80
N LEU A 53 4.36 1.52 3.22
CA LEU A 53 3.17 1.40 2.37
C LEU A 53 3.43 0.47 1.18
N LEU A 54 4.57 0.57 0.52
CA LEU A 54 4.91 -0.34 -0.58
C LEU A 54 4.94 -1.81 -0.12
N LEU A 55 5.54 -2.09 1.04
CA LEU A 55 5.58 -3.44 1.60
C LEU A 55 4.19 -3.96 1.94
N VAL A 56 3.35 -3.13 2.56
CA VAL A 56 1.97 -3.50 2.91
C VAL A 56 1.12 -3.73 1.66
N GLY A 57 1.19 -2.83 0.68
CA GLY A 57 0.46 -2.96 -0.58
C GLY A 57 0.85 -4.23 -1.34
N LEU A 58 2.16 -4.53 -1.38
CA LEU A 58 2.66 -5.76 -1.98
C LEU A 58 2.19 -7.00 -1.21
N ALA A 59 2.23 -6.97 0.13
CA ALA A 59 1.76 -8.06 0.97
C ALA A 59 0.28 -8.37 0.73
N LEU A 60 -0.58 -7.35 0.60
CA LEU A 60 -2.01 -7.53 0.30
C LEU A 60 -2.27 -8.12 -1.09
N ILE A 61 -1.46 -7.76 -2.10
CA ILE A 61 -1.58 -8.32 -3.44
C ILE A 61 -1.18 -9.80 -3.47
N LEU A 62 -0.11 -10.13 -2.74
CA LEU A 62 0.48 -11.49 -2.67
C LEU A 62 -0.25 -12.40 -1.69
N ALA A 63 -1.00 -11.86 -0.73
CA ALA A 63 -1.80 -12.62 0.18
C ALA A 63 -2.75 -13.54 -0.60
N ARG A 64 -2.77 -14.82 -0.20
CA ARG A 64 -3.84 -15.74 -0.60
C ARG A 64 -4.94 -15.57 0.43
N ALA A 65 -6.14 -15.21 -0.03
CA ALA A 65 -7.31 -15.29 0.82
C ALA A 65 -7.53 -16.76 1.19
N GLU A 66 -7.60 -17.02 2.50
CA GLU A 66 -7.98 -18.32 3.07
C GLU A 66 -9.50 -18.52 2.99
#